data_AF-A0A348WEA0-F1
#
_entry.id   AF-A0A348WEA0-F1
#
_cell.length_a   1.000
_cell.length_b   1.000
_cell.length_c   1.000
_cell.angle_alpha   90.00
_cell.angle_beta   90.00
_cell.angle_gamma   90.00
#
_symmetry.space_group_name_H-M   'P 1'
#
loop_
_entity.id
_entity.type
_entity.pdbx_description
1 polymer ?
#
loop_
_entity_poly.entity_id
_entity_poly.type
_entity_poly.pdbx_seq_one_letter_code
_entity_poly.pdbx_strand_id
1 'polypeptide(L)' 'MTNRIAFFLALLIVIGLVLDFTYQHGDGTLFLLRKLSAAIEWLAFWR' A
#
# COMPACT_ATOMS: atom_id res chain seq x y z
N MET A 1 -17.34 -9.11 -0.82
CA MET A 1 -16.09 -9.58 -1.46
C MET A 1 -16.11 -11.09 -1.55
N THR A 2 -15.77 -11.69 -2.69
CA THR A 2 -15.61 -13.15 -2.79
C THR A 2 -14.17 -13.55 -2.45
N ASN A 3 -13.97 -14.76 -1.92
CA ASN A 3 -12.63 -15.28 -1.60
C ASN A 3 -11.67 -15.22 -2.80
N ARG A 4 -12.22 -15.36 -4.01
CA ARG A 4 -11.47 -15.25 -5.27
C ARG A 4 -10.89 -13.85 -5.47
N ILE A 5 -11.69 -12.80 -5.31
CA ILE A 5 -11.23 -11.41 -5.48
C ILE A 5 -10.19 -11.05 -4.40
N ALA A 6 -10.41 -11.48 -3.16
CA ALA A 6 -9.46 -11.25 -2.08
C ALA A 6 -8.08 -11.86 -2.39
N PHE A 7 -8.05 -13.08 -2.91
CA PHE A 7 -6.80 -13.74 -3.31
C PHE A 7 -6.08 -12.99 -4.44
N PHE A 8 -6.79 -12.58 -5.48
CA PHE A 8 -6.19 -11.81 -6.58
C PHE A 8 -5.63 -10.47 -6.11
N LEU A 9 -6.35 -9.76 -5.23
CA LEU A 9 -5.86 -8.50 -4.68
C LEU A 9 -4.62 -8.70 -3.80
N ALA A 10 -4.61 -9.73 -2.95
CA ALA A 10 -3.44 -10.05 -2.14
C ALA A 10 -2.22 -10.35 -3.03
N LEU A 11 -2.40 -11.14 -4.09
CA LEU A 11 -1.34 -11.46 -5.04
C LEU A 11 -0.82 -10.20 -5.75
N LEU A 12 -1.73 -9.33 -6.21
CA LEU A 12 -1.37 -8.07 -6.86
C LEU A 12 -0.51 -7.17 -5.95
N ILE A 13 -0.90 -7.03 -4.68
CA ILE A 13 -0.18 -6.23 -3.68
C ILE A 13 1.22 -6.82 -3.44
N VAL A 14 1.33 -8.13 -3.26
CA VAL A 14 2.62 -8.80 -3.04
C VAL A 14 3.55 -8.60 -4.23
N ILE A 15 3.06 -8.78 -5.46
CA ILE A 15 3.85 -8.55 -6.68
C ILE A 15 4.32 -7.08 -6.74
N GLY A 16 3.43 -6.13 -6.47
CA GLY A 16 3.78 -4.71 -6.45
C GLY A 16 4.87 -4.38 -5.43
N LEU A 17 4.81 -4.93 -4.22
CA LEU A 17 5.84 -4.75 -3.20
C LEU A 17 7.17 -5.37 -3.63
N VAL A 18 7.16 -6.60 -4.16
CA VAL A 18 8.39 -7.27 -4.64
C VAL A 18 9.06 -6.44 -5.73
N LEU A 19 8.30 -5.97 -6.72
CA LEU A 19 8.83 -5.12 -7.78
C LEU A 19 9.39 -3.80 -7.25
N ASP A 20 8.71 -3.19 -6.28
CA ASP A 20 9.16 -1.94 -5.66
C ASP A 20 10.49 -2.13 -4.90
N PHE A 21 10.63 -3.22 -4.14
CA PHE A 21 11.87 -3.53 -3.44
C PHE A 21 13.01 -3.90 -4.39
N THR A 22 12.74 -4.59 -5.50
CA THR A 22 13.80 -5.03 -6.43
C THR A 22 14.28 -3.93 -7.36
N TYR A 23 13.38 -3.07 -7.85
CA TYR A 23 13.72 -2.05 -8.87
C TYR A 23 13.84 -0.65 -8.29
N GLN A 24 13.03 -0.31 -7.30
CA GLN A 24 12.94 1.05 -6.73
C GLN A 24 13.45 1.11 -5.29
N HIS A 25 14.07 0.03 -4.79
CA HIS A 25 14.66 -0.06 -3.45
C HIS A 25 13.70 0.32 -2.31
N GLY A 26 12.38 0.19 -2.53
CA GLY A 26 11.34 0.52 -1.55
C GLY A 26 10.83 1.97 -1.58
N ASP A 27 11.29 2.81 -2.51
CA ASP A 27 10.89 4.22 -2.59
C ASP A 27 9.38 4.40 -2.81
N GLY A 28 8.75 3.55 -3.62
CA GLY A 28 7.30 3.61 -3.86
C GLY A 28 6.50 3.28 -2.60
N THR A 29 6.92 2.25 -1.87
CA THR A 29 6.30 1.87 -0.60
C THR A 29 6.47 2.98 0.45
N LEU A 30 7.66 3.58 0.55
CA LEU A 30 7.91 4.71 1.46
C LEU A 30 7.06 5.93 1.11
N PHE A 31 6.90 6.24 -0.17
CA PHE A 31 6.02 7.31 -0.63
C PHE A 31 4.57 7.07 -0.21
N LEU A 32 4.05 5.86 -0.42
CA LEU A 32 2.69 5.50 -0.02
C LEU A 32 2.49 5.60 1.50
N LEU A 33 3.44 5.09 2.30
CA LEU A 33 3.39 5.19 3.76
C LEU A 33 3.30 6.63 4.24
N ARG A 34 4.09 7.55 3.67
CA ARG A 34 4.04 8.98 4.01
C ARG A 34 2.70 9.64 3.66
N LYS A 35 2.08 9.23 2.55
CA LYS A 35 0.75 9.74 2.18
C LYS A 35 -0.35 9.19 3.08
N LEU A 36 -0.25 7.91 3.46
CA LEU A 36 -1.17 7.30 4.40
C LEU A 36 -1.05 7.92 5.79
N SER A 37 0.16 8.22 6.28
CA SER A 37 0.33 8.91 7.57
C SER A 37 -0.33 10.29 7.57
N ALA A 38 -0.14 11.08 6.51
CA ALA A 38 -0.82 12.36 6.35
C ALA A 38 -2.35 12.23 6.28
N ALA A 39 -2.87 11.19 5.63
CA ALA A 39 -4.30 10.91 5.59
C ALA A 39 -4.85 10.51 6.96
N ILE A 40 -4.08 9.74 7.75
CA ILE A 40 -4.42 9.39 9.13
C ILE A 40 -4.44 10.64 10.00
N GLU A 41 -3.43 11.52 9.90
CA GLU A 41 -3.39 12.79 10.63
C GLU A 41 -4.59 13.68 10.28
N TRP A 42 -4.92 13.80 8.99
CA TRP A 42 -6.10 14.52 8.55
C TRP A 42 -7.38 13.91 9.13
N LEU A 43 -7.55 12.58 9.07
CA LEU A 43 -8.71 11.92 9.66
C LEU A 43 -8.78 12.11 11.19
N ALA A 44 -7.63 12.07 11.86
CA ALA A 44 -7.52 12.30 13.30
C ALA A 44 -7.90 13.72 13.70
N PHE A 45 -7.69 14.72 12.83
CA PHE A 45 -8.16 16.09 13.03
C PHE A 45 -9.70 16.20 12.98
N TRP A 46 -10.38 15.41 12.14
CA TRP A 46 -11.84 15.42 12.03
C TRP A 46 -12.56 14.57 13.08
N ARG A 47 -11.84 13.71 13.79
CA ARG A 47 -12.37 12.97 14.93
C ARG A 47 -12.54 13.89 16.13
#